data_AF-A0A5K0VJF0-F1
#
_entry.id   AF-A0A5K0VJF0-F1
#
_cell.length_a   1.000
_cell.length_b   1.000
_cell.length_c   1.000
_cell.angle_alpha   90.00
_cell.angle_beta   90.00
_cell.angle_gamma   90.00
#
_symmetry.space_group_name_H-M   'P 1'
#
loop_
_entity.id
_entity.type
_entity.pdbx_description
1 polymer ?
#
loop_
_entity_poly.entity_id
_entity_poly.type
_entity_poly.pdbx_seq_one_letter_code
_entity_poly.pdbx_strand_id
1 'polypeptide(L)' 'VNAMKSEMDALYKNKTWDLVPRQPQLNVIGCRWVYKIRRHFDGVITRYKARL' A
#
# COMPACT_ATOMS: atom_id res chain seq x y z
N VAL A 1 -11.16 0.83 4.72
CA VAL A 1 -10.32 1.83 4.02
C VAL A 1 -9.04 2.19 4.78
N ASN A 2 -8.89 1.89 6.08
CA ASN A 2 -7.74 2.33 6.89
C ASN A 2 -6.37 1.71 6.53
N ALA A 3 -6.32 0.50 5.97
CA ALA A 3 -5.05 -0.19 5.70
C ALA A 3 -4.19 0.48 4.61
N MET A 4 -4.81 0.99 3.54
CA MET A 4 -4.11 1.75 2.48
C MET A 4 -3.50 3.03 3.03
N LYS A 5 -4.28 3.80 3.80
CA LYS A 5 -3.82 5.06 4.38
C LYS A 5 -2.63 4.84 5.31
N SER A 6 -2.70 3.79 6.14
CA SER A 6 -1.58 3.43 7.02
C SER A 6 -0.31 3.06 6.25
N GLU A 7 -0.42 2.37 5.11
CA GLU A 7 0.74 2.04 4.28
C GLU A 7 1.30 3.31 3.61
N MET A 8 0.43 4.17 3.08
CA MET A 8 0.83 5.44 2.49
C MET A 8 1.56 6.34 3.51
N ASP A 9 1.00 6.47 4.71
CA ASP A 9 1.61 7.23 5.81
C ASP A 9 2.96 6.63 6.22
N ALA A 10 3.11 5.29 6.18
CA ALA A 10 4.37 4.62 6.46
C ALA A 10 5.43 4.90 5.38
N LEU A 11 5.05 4.92 4.10
CA LEU A 11 5.95 5.27 3.00
C LEU A 11 6.47 6.71 3.14
N TYR A 12 5.58 7.66 3.47
CA TYR A 12 5.96 9.04 3.74
C TYR A 12 6.90 9.16 4.94
N LYS A 13 6.60 8.47 6.06
CA LYS A 13 7.46 8.49 7.26
C LYS A 13 8.85 7.91 7.00
N ASN A 14 8.94 6.87 6.18
CA ASN A 14 10.19 6.21 5.86
C ASN A 14 11.04 7.00 4.85
N LYS A 15 10.51 8.08 4.26
CA LYS A 15 11.18 8.92 3.25
C LYS A 15 11.73 8.11 2.06
N THR A 16 11.10 6.98 1.76
CA THR A 16 11.51 6.11 0.66
C THR A 16 10.78 6.46 -0.64
N TRP A 17 9.71 7.26 -0.57
CA TRP A 17 8.87 7.65 -1.70
C TRP A 17 8.44 9.10 -1.57
N ASP A 18 8.56 9.86 -2.66
CA ASP A 18 8.01 11.20 -2.81
C ASP A 18 6.94 11.19 -3.90
N LEU A 19 5.82 11.87 -3.64
CA LEU A 19 4.77 12.05 -4.64
C LEU A 19 5.20 13.16 -5.61
N VAL A 20 5.61 12.77 -6.81
CA VAL A 20 6.02 13.70 -7.86
C VAL A 20 4.94 13.85 -8.92
N PRO A 21 4.79 15.05 -9.52
CA PRO A 21 3.89 15.22 -10.65
C PRO A 21 4.33 14.36 -11.83
N ARG A 22 3.36 13.81 -12.56
CA ARG A 22 3.63 13.00 -13.75
C ARG A 22 4.32 13.87 -14.82
N GLN A 23 5.50 13.46 -15.24
CA GLN A 23 6.21 14.07 -16.36
C GLN A 23 5.81 13.37 -17.67
N PRO A 24 5.42 14.10 -18.74
CA PRO A 24 4.90 13.50 -19.97
C PRO A 24 5.87 12.54 -20.67
N GLN A 25 7.19 12.77 -20.54
CA GLN A 25 8.23 11.95 -21.18
C GLN A 25 8.62 10.70 -20.37
N LEU A 26 8.10 10.51 -19.15
CA LEU A 26 8.44 9.35 -18.34
C LEU A 26 7.39 8.25 -18.42
N ASN A 27 7.90 7.02 -18.52
CA ASN A 27 7.08 5.83 -18.41
C ASN A 27 6.58 5.69 -16.98
N VAL A 28 5.27 5.87 -16.80
CA VAL A 28 4.60 5.60 -15.53
C VAL A 28 4.55 4.09 -15.34
N ILE A 29 5.31 3.58 -14.37
CA ILE A 29 5.15 2.20 -13.92
C ILE A 29 3.84 2.16 -13.12
N GLY A 30 2.90 1.32 -13.56
CA GLY A 30 1.65 1.13 -12.83
C GLY A 30 1.91 0.54 -11.45
N CYS A 31 1.33 1.13 -10.41
CA CYS A 31 1.36 0.58 -9.06
C CYS A 31 0.12 -0.29 -8.82
N ARG A 32 0.28 -1.48 -8.22
CA ARG A 32 -0.84 -2.37 -7.90
C ARG A 32 -0.90 -2.62 -6.40
N TRP A 33 -1.98 -2.18 -5.77
CA TRP A 33 -2.27 -2.51 -4.39
C TRP A 33 -2.63 -3.98 -4.24
N VAL A 34 -1.95 -4.68 -3.34
CA VAL A 34 -2.27 -6.07 -2.97
C VAL A 34 -2.92 -6.10 -1.60
N TYR A 35 -4.16 -6.61 -1.56
CA TYR A 35 -4.88 -6.86 -0.31
C TYR A 35 -4.74 -8.32 0.09
N LYS A 36 -4.32 -8.55 1.34
CA LYS A 36 -4.28 -9.89 1.91
C LYS A 36 -4.96 -9.90 3.27
N ILE A 37 -5.99 -10.72 3.39
CA ILE A 37 -6.63 -11.02 4.68
C ILE A 37 -5.83 -12.14 5.33
N ARG A 38 -5.34 -11.93 6.55
CA ARG A 38 -4.83 -13.01 7.40
C ARG A 38 -5.93 -13.49 8.31
N ARG A 39 -6.16 -14.81 8.28
CA ARG A 39 -7.14 -15.51 9.14
C ARG A 39 -6.38 -16.38 10.13
N HIS A 40 -6.92 -16.53 11.32
CA HIS A 40 -6.48 -17.52 12.30
C HIS A 40 -6.86 -18.93 11.83
N PHE A 41 -6.31 -19.96 12.46
CA PHE A 41 -6.66 -21.35 12.16
C PHE A 41 -8.17 -21.60 12.31
N ASP A 42 -8.75 -20.93 13.30
CA ASP A 42 -10.15 -20.89 13.70
C ASP A 42 -11.02 -19.99 12.77
N GLY A 43 -10.47 -19.52 11.65
CA GLY A 43 -11.21 -18.83 10.58
C GLY A 43 -11.45 -17.33 10.81
N VAL A 44 -11.22 -16.84 12.03
CA VAL A 44 -11.38 -15.42 12.40
C VAL A 44 -10.34 -14.54 11.70
N ILE A 45 -10.78 -13.39 11.18
CA ILE A 45 -9.89 -12.42 10.53
C ILE A 45 -9.02 -11.73 11.57
N THR A 46 -7.72 -11.96 11.52
CA THR A 46 -6.74 -11.36 12.44
C THR A 46 -6.21 -10.02 11.95
N ARG A 47 -6.03 -9.86 10.64
CA ARG A 47 -5.50 -8.60 10.08
C ARG A 47 -5.84 -8.42 8.60
N TYR A 48 -6.20 -7.19 8.25
CA TYR A 48 -6.23 -6.72 6.86
C TYR A 48 -4.86 -6.12 6.52
N LYS A 49 -4.09 -6.75 5.63
CA LYS A 49 -2.85 -6.20 5.08
C LYS A 49 -3.12 -5.57 3.72
N ALA A 50 -2.64 -4.35 3.54
CA ALA A 50 -2.47 -3.72 2.23
C ALA A 50 -0.98 -3.49 2.02
N ARG A 51 -0.51 -3.66 0.78
CA ARG A 51 0.84 -3.31 0.35
C ARG A 51 0.76 -2.67 -1.02
N LEU A 52 1.58 -1.66 -1.24
CA LEU A 52 1.82 -1.04 -2.54
C LEU A 52 3.02 -1.70 -3.22
#